data_AF-A0A1Q8C1P7-F1
#
_entry.id   AF-A0A1Q8C1P7-F1
#
_cell.length_a   1.000
_cell.length_b   1.000
_cell.length_c   1.000
_cell.angle_alpha   90.00
_cell.angle_beta   90.00
_cell.angle_gamma   90.00
#
_symmetry.space_group_name_H-M   'P 1'
#
loop_
_entity.id
_entity.type
_entity.pdbx_description
1 polymer ?
#
loop_
_entity_poly.entity_id
_entity_poly.type
_entity_poly.pdbx_seq_one_letter_code
_entity_poly.pdbx_strand_id
1 'polypeptide(L)'
;MTRLRRALVVVCTVLVAVTAAPVPAAAVPRGVLASCARIHALFPFAPDGNYVLLTRRFLLGVYCHDMAGRPREYLTLANTGRSANFSQYTAGGPAAGISVRTSFTRLRVNPATLTVDINDLTFATSTGRLTHAGRTVTAMPYASAMACDLHNAFGRGNVDLRGTAFVLADTFRTDGFVPFGSVAAGPRDQLVDLVGGGYCGWIAPSPGAADPVNPRGRLPILELGCAPDGLFRPQVCLTRP
;
A
#
# COMPACT_ATOMS: atom_id res chain seq x y z
N MET A 1 17.62 29.22 70.15
CA MET A 1 17.29 28.18 69.15
C MET A 1 15.92 28.61 68.61
N THR A 2 15.70 29.03 67.36
CA THR A 2 15.81 28.29 66.10
C THR A 2 15.72 29.30 64.95
N ARG A 3 16.61 29.23 63.93
CA ARG A 3 16.61 30.14 62.77
C ARG A 3 15.56 29.70 61.73
N LEU A 4 14.69 30.63 61.31
CA LEU A 4 13.74 30.45 60.22
C LEU A 4 14.48 30.59 58.86
N ARG A 5 14.62 29.50 58.09
CA ARG A 5 15.10 29.54 56.71
C ARG A 5 13.89 29.46 55.77
N ARG A 6 13.56 30.56 55.08
CA ARG A 6 12.63 30.56 53.94
C ARG A 6 13.36 29.98 52.73
N ALA A 7 12.95 28.81 52.27
CA ALA A 7 13.41 28.21 51.02
C ALA A 7 12.59 28.78 49.86
N LEU A 8 13.26 29.40 48.89
CA LEU A 8 12.66 29.86 47.64
C LEU A 8 12.65 28.67 46.66
N VAL A 9 11.46 28.17 46.30
CA VAL A 9 11.32 27.11 45.28
C VAL A 9 11.25 27.78 43.91
N VAL A 10 12.30 27.64 43.12
CA VAL A 10 12.33 28.07 41.71
C VAL A 10 11.74 26.93 40.88
N VAL A 11 10.54 27.14 40.34
CA VAL A 11 9.90 26.21 39.40
C VAL A 11 10.45 26.51 38.00
N CYS A 12 11.33 25.65 37.50
CA CYS A 12 11.90 25.73 36.17
C CYS A 12 11.01 24.93 35.19
N THR A 13 10.09 25.60 34.50
CA THR A 13 9.29 24.99 33.43
C THR A 13 10.14 24.82 32.18
N VAL A 14 10.48 23.58 31.85
CA VAL A 14 11.14 23.22 30.60
C VAL A 14 10.08 23.17 29.49
N LEU A 15 10.09 24.14 28.58
CA LEU A 15 9.34 24.04 27.32
C LEU A 15 10.04 23.02 26.41
N VAL A 16 9.42 21.87 26.20
CA VAL A 16 9.83 20.92 25.16
C VAL A 16 9.28 21.43 23.83
N ALA A 17 10.15 22.04 23.01
CA ALA A 17 9.82 22.39 21.64
C ALA A 17 9.70 21.11 20.82
N VAL A 18 8.47 20.74 20.43
CA VAL A 18 8.21 19.65 19.49
C VAL A 18 8.63 20.13 18.10
N THR A 19 9.83 19.77 17.66
CA THR A 19 10.26 19.97 16.27
C THR A 19 9.52 18.96 15.40
N ALA A 20 8.50 19.41 14.68
CA ALA A 20 7.88 18.61 13.63
C ALA A 20 8.91 18.37 12.51
N ALA A 21 9.36 17.13 12.37
CA ALA A 21 10.22 16.75 11.24
C ALA A 21 9.44 16.96 9.93
N PRO A 22 10.04 17.58 8.90
CA PRO A 22 9.37 17.72 7.61
C PRO A 22 9.13 16.34 6.99
N VAL A 23 7.87 16.05 6.70
CA VAL A 23 7.48 14.85 5.93
C VAL A 23 8.22 14.91 4.58
N PRO A 24 8.94 13.86 4.16
CA PRO A 24 9.66 13.88 2.90
C PRO A 24 8.66 14.10 1.77
N ALA A 25 8.83 15.20 1.03
CA ALA A 25 8.09 15.45 -0.19
C ALA A 25 8.30 14.26 -1.13
N ALA A 26 7.20 13.61 -1.52
CA ALA A 26 7.25 12.50 -2.47
C ALA A 26 8.11 12.89 -3.67
N ALA A 27 9.13 12.08 -3.97
CA ALA A 27 10.10 12.39 -5.02
C ALA A 27 9.38 12.59 -6.36
N VAL A 28 9.39 13.82 -6.90
CA VAL A 28 8.83 14.12 -8.22
C VAL A 28 9.74 13.49 -9.28
N PRO A 29 9.21 12.67 -10.20
CA PRO A 29 10.01 12.07 -11.26
C PRO A 29 10.70 13.15 -12.11
N ARG A 30 12.03 13.05 -12.26
CA ARG A 30 12.85 14.00 -13.02
C ARG A 30 13.24 13.37 -14.36
N GLY A 31 12.71 13.91 -15.45
CA GLY A 31 12.97 13.46 -16.82
C GLY A 31 11.81 13.83 -17.74
N VAL A 32 12.10 13.96 -19.05
CA VAL A 32 11.11 14.39 -20.06
C VAL A 32 9.94 13.40 -20.16
N LEU A 33 10.18 12.10 -19.95
CA LEU A 33 9.17 11.04 -19.97
C LEU A 33 9.07 10.32 -18.61
N ALA A 34 9.35 11.01 -17.50
CA ALA A 34 9.48 10.37 -16.19
C ALA A 34 8.13 10.08 -15.48
N SER A 35 7.02 10.60 -16.01
CA SER A 35 5.67 10.41 -15.46
C SER A 35 4.60 10.61 -16.53
N CYS A 36 3.40 10.12 -16.29
CA CYS A 36 2.24 10.36 -17.17
C CYS A 36 1.94 11.87 -17.27
N ALA A 37 2.12 12.60 -16.16
CA ALA A 37 1.95 14.05 -16.14
C ALA A 37 2.96 14.78 -17.05
N ARG A 38 4.19 14.28 -17.16
CA ARG A 38 5.19 14.82 -18.08
C ARG A 38 4.88 14.49 -19.53
N ILE A 39 4.41 13.28 -19.80
CA ILE A 39 3.92 12.90 -21.13
C ILE A 39 2.79 13.81 -21.57
N HIS A 40 1.76 14.01 -20.71
CA HIS A 40 0.66 14.91 -21.00
C HIS A 40 1.15 16.36 -21.24
N ALA A 41 2.12 16.85 -20.47
CA ALA A 41 2.66 18.20 -20.68
C ALA A 41 3.34 18.38 -22.05
N LEU A 42 3.89 17.32 -22.63
CA LEU A 42 4.49 17.32 -23.98
C LEU A 42 3.46 17.06 -25.07
N PHE A 43 2.48 16.21 -24.77
CA PHE A 43 1.43 15.76 -25.67
C PHE A 43 0.07 15.93 -24.96
N PRO A 44 -0.51 17.14 -24.96
CA PRO A 44 -1.74 17.44 -24.21
C PRO A 44 -2.97 16.63 -24.64
N PHE A 45 -2.91 16.00 -25.82
CA PHE A 45 -3.98 15.17 -26.36
C PHE A 45 -3.70 13.66 -26.22
N ALA A 46 -2.63 13.28 -25.51
CA ALA A 46 -2.33 11.88 -25.24
C ALA A 46 -3.46 11.25 -24.40
N PRO A 47 -4.12 10.18 -24.88
CA PRO A 47 -5.24 9.56 -24.18
C PRO A 47 -4.77 8.68 -23.02
N ASP A 48 -5.70 8.22 -22.18
CA ASP A 48 -5.44 7.11 -21.26
C ASP A 48 -4.95 5.87 -22.02
N GLY A 49 -3.99 5.13 -21.48
CA GLY A 49 -3.39 4.02 -22.20
C GLY A 49 -2.09 3.51 -21.61
N ASN A 50 -1.44 2.58 -22.31
CA ASN A 50 -0.14 2.07 -21.92
C ASN A 50 0.98 2.95 -22.47
N TYR A 51 1.92 3.30 -21.61
CA TYR A 51 3.07 4.15 -21.92
C TYR A 51 4.35 3.57 -21.33
N VAL A 52 5.48 3.95 -21.91
CA VAL A 52 6.80 3.68 -21.35
C VAL A 52 7.35 4.96 -20.72
N LEU A 53 7.63 4.90 -19.43
CA LEU A 53 8.28 5.96 -18.68
C LEU A 53 9.79 5.74 -18.63
N LEU A 54 10.52 6.82 -18.81
CA LEU A 54 11.97 6.87 -18.63
C LEU A 54 12.29 7.76 -17.44
N THR A 55 12.51 7.13 -16.29
CA THR A 55 12.95 7.82 -15.08
C THR A 55 14.47 7.79 -14.97
N ARG A 56 15.03 8.43 -13.94
CA ARG A 56 16.47 8.38 -13.67
C ARG A 56 16.95 6.96 -13.39
N ARG A 57 16.15 6.18 -12.68
CA ARG A 57 16.53 4.85 -12.18
C ARG A 57 15.88 3.70 -12.95
N PHE A 58 14.83 3.98 -13.73
CA PHE A 58 14.03 2.91 -14.32
C PHE A 58 13.54 3.22 -15.73
N LEU A 59 13.39 2.16 -16.53
CA LEU A 59 12.52 2.12 -17.71
C LEU A 59 11.28 1.30 -17.35
N LEU A 60 10.09 1.91 -17.41
CA LEU A 60 8.87 1.32 -16.85
C LEU A 60 7.70 1.36 -17.83
N GLY A 61 7.08 0.22 -18.09
CA GLY A 61 5.77 0.15 -18.74
C GLY A 61 4.66 0.35 -17.73
N VAL A 62 3.83 1.39 -17.91
CA VAL A 62 2.70 1.71 -17.02
C VAL A 62 1.43 1.96 -17.82
N TYR A 63 0.29 1.86 -17.15
CA TYR A 63 -0.95 2.43 -17.63
C TYR A 63 -1.09 3.86 -17.10
N CYS A 64 -1.16 4.85 -18.00
CA CYS A 64 -1.51 6.21 -17.67
C CYS A 64 -3.04 6.37 -17.68
N HIS A 65 -3.56 6.83 -16.56
CA HIS A 65 -4.97 7.09 -16.34
C HIS A 65 -5.21 8.58 -16.08
N ASP A 66 -6.40 9.05 -16.44
CA ASP A 66 -6.85 10.43 -16.21
C ASP A 66 -5.89 11.43 -16.86
N MET A 67 -5.44 11.11 -18.07
CA MET A 67 -4.48 11.90 -18.83
C MET A 67 -5.00 13.30 -19.11
N ALA A 68 -6.29 13.44 -19.43
CA ALA A 68 -6.92 14.74 -19.68
C ALA A 68 -7.16 15.58 -18.40
N GLY A 69 -7.05 14.98 -17.21
CA GLY A 69 -7.30 15.63 -15.94
C GLY A 69 -6.06 15.65 -15.06
N ARG A 70 -5.95 14.66 -14.17
CA ARG A 70 -4.76 14.48 -13.33
C ARG A 70 -4.10 13.16 -13.71
N PRO A 71 -3.08 13.18 -14.59
CA PRO A 71 -2.40 11.98 -15.05
C PRO A 71 -1.80 11.16 -13.91
N ARG A 72 -2.02 9.84 -13.96
CA ARG A 72 -1.64 8.90 -12.91
C ARG A 72 -1.15 7.58 -13.47
N GLU A 73 -0.07 7.06 -12.89
CA GLU A 73 0.61 5.83 -13.29
C GLU A 73 0.09 4.62 -12.53
N TYR A 74 -0.23 3.55 -13.26
CA TYR A 74 -0.70 2.30 -12.70
C TYR A 74 0.05 1.08 -13.27
N LEU A 75 0.35 0.12 -12.41
CA LEU A 75 0.73 -1.24 -12.79
C LEU A 75 -0.54 -2.03 -13.11
N THR A 76 -0.64 -2.63 -14.30
CA THR A 76 -1.73 -3.53 -14.65
C THR A 76 -1.40 -4.95 -14.20
N LEU A 77 -2.33 -5.58 -13.51
CA LEU A 77 -2.14 -6.94 -12.99
C LEU A 77 -2.60 -7.95 -14.03
N ALA A 78 -1.75 -8.93 -14.34
CA ALA A 78 -2.08 -9.97 -15.30
C ALA A 78 -3.08 -10.98 -14.70
N ASN A 79 -2.86 -11.38 -13.45
CA ASN A 79 -3.71 -12.33 -12.74
C ASN A 79 -4.77 -11.57 -11.95
N THR A 80 -6.04 -11.74 -12.32
CA THR A 80 -7.17 -11.09 -11.63
C THR A 80 -8.28 -12.09 -11.37
N GLY A 81 -9.24 -11.74 -10.52
CA GLY A 81 -10.41 -12.57 -10.22
C GLY A 81 -10.47 -13.03 -8.76
N ARG A 82 -11.14 -14.15 -8.52
CA ARG A 82 -11.50 -14.61 -7.17
C ARG A 82 -10.35 -15.17 -6.34
N SER A 83 -9.18 -15.42 -6.92
CA SER A 83 -8.04 -16.02 -6.19
C SER A 83 -6.75 -15.21 -6.32
N ALA A 84 -6.75 -14.13 -7.09
CA ALA A 84 -5.56 -13.34 -7.35
C ALA A 84 -5.80 -11.87 -7.01
N ASN A 85 -4.76 -11.21 -6.48
CA ASN A 85 -4.72 -9.78 -6.22
C ASN A 85 -5.95 -9.25 -5.46
N PHE A 86 -6.09 -9.72 -4.23
CA PHE A 86 -7.19 -9.33 -3.35
C PHE A 86 -6.72 -9.15 -1.91
N SER A 87 -7.52 -8.46 -1.13
CA SER A 87 -7.37 -8.30 0.31
C SER A 87 -8.71 -8.51 0.99
N GLN A 88 -8.69 -9.15 2.15
CA GLN A 88 -9.91 -9.57 2.83
C GLN A 88 -9.85 -9.29 4.33
N TYR A 89 -10.96 -8.74 4.82
CA TYR A 89 -11.33 -8.79 6.22
C TYR A 89 -12.40 -9.87 6.40
N THR A 90 -12.02 -10.98 7.02
CA THR A 90 -12.96 -12.06 7.32
C THR A 90 -13.82 -11.70 8.54
N ALA A 91 -15.15 -11.74 8.38
CA ALA A 91 -16.09 -11.53 9.48
C ALA A 91 -16.00 -12.67 10.50
N GLY A 92 -16.20 -12.36 11.78
CA GLY A 92 -16.04 -13.30 12.89
C GLY A 92 -15.77 -12.59 14.22
N GLY A 93 -16.06 -13.27 15.33
CA GLY A 93 -15.96 -12.69 16.68
C GLY A 93 -16.71 -11.34 16.79
N PRO A 94 -16.05 -10.25 17.25
CA PRO A 94 -16.65 -8.92 17.36
C PRO A 94 -16.85 -8.22 16.01
N ALA A 95 -16.33 -8.77 14.90
CA ALA A 95 -16.52 -8.24 13.56
C ALA A 95 -17.73 -8.88 12.86
N ALA A 96 -18.94 -8.46 13.25
CA ALA A 96 -20.19 -9.02 12.74
C ALA A 96 -20.51 -8.55 11.31
N GLY A 97 -21.02 -9.45 10.46
CA GLY A 97 -21.48 -9.15 9.10
C GLY A 97 -20.97 -10.15 8.06
N ILE A 98 -20.78 -9.67 6.84
CA ILE A 98 -20.28 -10.43 5.70
C ILE A 98 -18.83 -10.01 5.43
N SER A 99 -17.92 -10.98 5.30
CA SER A 99 -16.51 -10.76 5.01
C SER A 99 -16.32 -9.77 3.86
N VAL A 100 -15.50 -8.74 4.10
CA VAL A 100 -15.20 -7.70 3.12
C VAL A 100 -14.04 -8.18 2.27
N ARG A 101 -14.22 -8.16 0.96
CA ARG A 101 -13.19 -8.57 0.01
C ARG A 101 -13.03 -7.55 -1.10
N THR A 102 -11.82 -7.01 -1.22
CA THR A 102 -11.45 -6.04 -2.24
C THR A 102 -10.47 -6.67 -3.22
N SER A 103 -10.81 -6.68 -4.50
CA SER A 103 -10.03 -7.26 -5.60
C SER A 103 -9.53 -6.16 -6.52
N PHE A 104 -8.31 -6.30 -7.04
CA PHE A 104 -7.60 -5.26 -7.76
C PHE A 104 -7.26 -5.71 -9.18
N THR A 105 -7.42 -4.80 -10.15
CA THR A 105 -7.00 -5.02 -11.54
C THR A 105 -5.79 -4.17 -11.92
N ARG A 106 -5.57 -3.07 -11.20
CA ARG A 106 -4.38 -2.23 -11.34
C ARG A 106 -3.98 -1.65 -9.99
N LEU A 107 -2.69 -1.33 -9.84
CA LEU A 107 -2.10 -0.77 -8.63
C LEU A 107 -1.46 0.59 -8.93
N ARG A 108 -1.73 1.60 -8.10
CA ARG A 108 -1.12 2.92 -8.29
C ARG A 108 0.35 2.87 -7.92
N VAL A 109 1.24 3.22 -8.85
CA VAL A 109 2.69 3.11 -8.66
C VAL A 109 3.36 4.49 -8.71
N ASN A 110 4.37 4.69 -7.87
CA ASN A 110 5.30 5.80 -8.02
C ASN A 110 6.47 5.37 -8.92
N PRO A 111 6.61 5.91 -10.14
CA PRO A 111 7.65 5.47 -11.08
C PRO A 111 9.07 5.88 -10.65
N ALA A 112 9.23 6.82 -9.71
CA ALA A 112 10.54 7.22 -9.20
C ALA A 112 11.09 6.27 -8.13
N THR A 113 10.21 5.67 -7.32
CA THR A 113 10.58 4.86 -6.14
C THR A 113 10.14 3.40 -6.25
N LEU A 114 9.32 3.04 -7.25
CA LEU A 114 8.69 1.72 -7.38
C LEU A 114 7.87 1.29 -6.15
N THR A 115 7.27 2.26 -5.48
CA THR A 115 6.34 2.02 -4.37
C THR A 115 4.90 2.05 -4.86
N VAL A 116 4.10 1.08 -4.45
CA VAL A 116 2.65 1.03 -4.70
C VAL A 116 1.89 1.72 -3.57
N ASP A 117 0.94 2.57 -3.94
CA ASP A 117 -0.04 3.16 -3.04
C ASP A 117 -1.17 2.16 -2.76
N ILE A 118 -1.08 1.48 -1.61
CA ILE A 118 -2.01 0.40 -1.26
C ILE A 118 -3.41 0.91 -0.93
N ASN A 119 -3.56 2.21 -0.69
CA ASN A 119 -4.84 2.85 -0.39
C ASN A 119 -5.59 3.30 -1.65
N ASP A 120 -4.96 3.26 -2.84
CA ASP A 120 -5.61 3.64 -4.09
C ASP A 120 -6.56 2.52 -4.55
N LEU A 121 -7.87 2.80 -4.46
CA LEU A 121 -8.94 1.88 -4.85
C LEU A 121 -9.49 2.16 -6.26
N THR A 122 -8.84 2.99 -7.08
CA THR A 122 -9.36 3.46 -8.39
C THR A 122 -9.72 2.29 -9.32
N PHE A 123 -8.93 1.21 -9.29
CA PHE A 123 -9.15 0.00 -10.10
C PHE A 123 -9.46 -1.23 -9.25
N ALA A 124 -10.12 -1.00 -8.11
CA ALA A 124 -10.52 -2.03 -7.18
C ALA A 124 -12.06 -2.19 -7.13
N THR A 125 -12.50 -3.42 -6.91
CA THR A 125 -13.91 -3.76 -6.67
C THR A 125 -14.03 -4.45 -5.33
N SER A 126 -14.96 -4.00 -4.49
CA SER A 126 -15.17 -4.57 -3.16
C SER A 126 -16.55 -5.19 -3.00
N THR A 127 -16.64 -6.28 -2.24
CA THR A 127 -17.88 -6.95 -1.86
C THR A 127 -17.91 -7.21 -0.36
N GLY A 128 -19.10 -7.48 0.18
CA GLY A 128 -19.29 -7.71 1.61
C GLY A 128 -19.38 -6.42 2.42
N ARG A 129 -19.70 -6.58 3.71
CA ARG A 129 -19.88 -5.49 4.66
C ARG A 129 -19.91 -6.05 6.07
N LEU A 130 -19.05 -5.57 6.93
CA LEU A 130 -19.02 -5.92 8.35
C LEU A 130 -18.89 -4.70 9.24
N THR A 131 -19.11 -4.87 10.53
CA THR A 131 -18.95 -3.84 11.55
C THR A 131 -17.70 -4.11 12.37
N HIS A 132 -16.80 -3.14 12.46
CA HIS A 132 -15.60 -3.19 13.31
C HIS A 132 -15.55 -1.93 14.18
N ALA A 133 -15.51 -2.10 15.51
CA ALA A 133 -15.48 -0.99 16.48
C ALA A 133 -16.57 0.08 16.20
N GLY A 134 -17.79 -0.35 15.86
CA GLY A 134 -18.91 0.54 15.52
C GLY A 134 -18.85 1.19 14.14
N ARG A 135 -17.79 0.96 13.36
CA ARG A 135 -17.64 1.46 11.98
C ARG A 135 -18.04 0.39 10.98
N THR A 136 -18.75 0.78 9.93
CA THR A 136 -19.01 -0.11 8.79
C THR A 136 -17.75 -0.19 7.92
N VAL A 137 -17.24 -1.40 7.70
CA VAL A 137 -16.15 -1.68 6.76
C VAL A 137 -16.73 -2.20 5.46
N THR A 138 -16.26 -1.63 4.34
CA THR A 138 -16.69 -1.97 2.98
C THR A 138 -15.53 -2.17 2.01
N ALA A 139 -14.30 -1.79 2.37
CA ALA A 139 -13.11 -2.02 1.55
C ALA A 139 -11.84 -2.25 2.39
N MET A 140 -10.88 -2.95 1.77
CA MET A 140 -9.54 -3.23 2.29
C MET A 140 -8.49 -2.61 1.35
N PRO A 141 -7.38 -2.06 1.86
CA PRO A 141 -6.24 -1.67 1.04
C PRO A 141 -5.57 -2.92 0.45
N TYR A 142 -4.82 -2.73 -0.63
CA TYR A 142 -4.10 -3.83 -1.28
C TYR A 142 -3.05 -4.45 -0.35
N ALA A 143 -2.70 -5.71 -0.61
CA ALA A 143 -1.70 -6.47 0.13
C ALA A 143 -1.95 -6.54 1.65
N SER A 144 -3.22 -6.59 2.06
CA SER A 144 -3.62 -6.70 3.47
C SER A 144 -4.54 -7.89 3.75
N ALA A 145 -4.51 -8.38 5.00
CA ALA A 145 -5.46 -9.38 5.49
C ALA A 145 -5.78 -9.14 6.98
N MET A 146 -7.06 -9.20 7.35
CA MET A 146 -7.53 -8.90 8.71
C MET A 146 -8.62 -9.86 9.17
N ALA A 147 -8.66 -10.12 10.49
CA ALA A 147 -9.81 -10.76 11.15
C ALA A 147 -9.84 -10.41 12.63
N CYS A 148 -11.00 -10.57 13.25
CA CYS A 148 -11.21 -10.37 14.69
C CYS A 148 -11.54 -11.65 15.46
N ASP A 149 -11.37 -12.82 14.86
CA ASP A 149 -11.64 -14.09 15.50
C ASP A 149 -10.34 -14.80 15.85
N LEU A 150 -10.14 -15.09 17.14
CA LEU A 150 -8.92 -15.72 17.65
C LEU A 150 -8.71 -17.15 17.14
N HIS A 151 -9.78 -17.87 16.79
CA HIS A 151 -9.71 -19.32 16.61
C HIS A 151 -10.32 -19.82 15.30
N ASN A 152 -11.33 -19.12 14.77
CA ASN A 152 -12.21 -19.71 13.76
C ASN A 152 -12.19 -18.98 12.40
N ALA A 153 -11.67 -17.76 12.35
CA ALA A 153 -11.66 -16.98 11.12
C ALA A 153 -10.40 -16.15 10.99
N PHE A 154 -9.69 -16.37 9.88
CA PHE A 154 -8.52 -15.58 9.50
C PHE A 154 -8.80 -14.84 8.19
N GLY A 155 -8.32 -13.61 8.13
CA GLY A 155 -8.18 -12.84 6.90
C GLY A 155 -7.33 -13.57 5.87
N ARG A 156 -7.57 -13.25 4.61
CA ARG A 156 -6.79 -13.74 3.47
C ARG A 156 -6.42 -12.58 2.57
N GLY A 157 -5.20 -12.58 2.07
CA GLY A 157 -4.77 -11.65 1.04
C GLY A 157 -3.90 -12.40 0.03
N ASN A 158 -3.84 -11.87 -1.18
CA ASN A 158 -2.96 -12.39 -2.21
C ASN A 158 -2.37 -11.22 -3.00
N VAL A 159 -1.06 -11.29 -3.21
CA VAL A 159 -0.29 -10.44 -4.10
C VAL A 159 0.24 -11.35 -5.21
N ASP A 160 -0.17 -11.11 -6.45
CA ASP A 160 0.23 -11.92 -7.59
C ASP A 160 0.68 -11.01 -8.74
N LEU A 161 1.99 -10.78 -8.79
CA LEU A 161 2.68 -9.98 -9.79
C LEU A 161 3.15 -10.84 -10.97
N ARG A 162 2.86 -12.15 -10.99
CA ARG A 162 3.27 -13.02 -12.10
C ARG A 162 2.63 -12.52 -13.39
N GLY A 163 3.37 -12.64 -14.49
CA GLY A 163 2.99 -12.07 -15.78
C GLY A 163 3.32 -10.58 -15.94
N THR A 164 3.73 -9.90 -14.87
CA THR A 164 4.30 -8.55 -14.91
C THR A 164 5.84 -8.61 -14.85
N ALA A 165 6.51 -7.48 -15.11
CA ALA A 165 7.95 -7.32 -14.90
C ALA A 165 8.36 -6.97 -13.47
N PHE A 166 7.45 -7.04 -12.50
CA PHE A 166 7.68 -6.55 -11.16
C PHE A 166 7.77 -7.70 -10.17
N VAL A 167 8.70 -7.58 -9.23
CA VAL A 167 8.83 -8.47 -8.06
C VAL A 167 8.53 -7.68 -6.81
N LEU A 168 8.14 -8.39 -5.75
CA LEU A 168 7.97 -7.79 -4.44
C LEU A 168 9.34 -7.58 -3.79
N ALA A 169 9.61 -6.37 -3.33
CA ALA A 169 10.83 -6.02 -2.61
C ALA A 169 10.56 -5.69 -1.12
N ASP A 170 9.30 -5.75 -0.71
CA ASP A 170 8.85 -5.35 0.62
C ASP A 170 8.80 -6.52 1.61
N THR A 171 8.65 -6.17 2.88
CA THR A 171 8.36 -7.05 3.99
C THR A 171 6.95 -6.79 4.52
N PHE A 172 6.38 -7.79 5.18
CA PHE A 172 5.08 -7.65 5.84
C PHE A 172 5.24 -7.65 7.34
N ARG A 173 4.36 -6.91 8.01
CA ARG A 173 4.30 -6.84 9.45
C ARG A 173 2.88 -7.10 9.93
N THR A 174 2.79 -7.83 11.03
CA THR A 174 1.55 -7.98 11.79
C THR A 174 1.38 -6.83 12.78
N ASP A 175 0.16 -6.35 12.90
CA ASP A 175 -0.19 -5.26 13.83
C ASP A 175 -1.66 -5.40 14.27
N GLY A 176 -2.06 -4.60 15.26
CA GLY A 176 -3.38 -4.65 15.89
C GLY A 176 -3.39 -5.32 17.24
N PHE A 177 -4.57 -5.67 17.72
CA PHE A 177 -4.73 -6.23 19.06
C PHE A 177 -4.59 -7.76 19.02
N VAL A 178 -3.63 -8.28 19.81
CA VAL A 178 -3.25 -9.71 19.84
C VAL A 178 -3.14 -10.26 18.41
N PRO A 179 -2.19 -9.74 17.61
CA PRO A 179 -2.18 -10.00 16.19
C PRO A 179 -1.61 -11.39 15.88
N PHE A 180 -2.20 -12.02 14.89
CA PHE A 180 -1.71 -13.23 14.26
C PHE A 180 -1.57 -12.99 12.76
N GLY A 181 -0.51 -13.50 12.16
CA GLY A 181 -0.40 -13.50 10.72
C GLY A 181 0.80 -14.28 10.21
N SER A 182 0.72 -14.65 8.95
CA SER A 182 1.79 -15.34 8.24
C SER A 182 1.83 -14.91 6.78
N VAL A 183 3.01 -15.07 6.20
CA VAL A 183 3.30 -14.80 4.80
C VAL A 183 3.77 -16.11 4.19
N ALA A 184 3.10 -16.56 3.14
CA ALA A 184 3.57 -17.67 2.32
C ALA A 184 4.09 -17.08 1.00
N ALA A 185 5.41 -16.97 0.87
CA ALA A 185 6.05 -16.53 -0.35
C ALA A 185 6.03 -17.68 -1.38
N GLY A 186 5.58 -17.35 -2.59
CA GLY A 186 5.65 -18.20 -3.76
C GLY A 186 6.91 -17.95 -4.59
N PRO A 187 6.99 -18.52 -5.79
CA PRO A 187 8.20 -18.46 -6.61
C PRO A 187 8.51 -17.04 -7.12
N ARG A 188 9.82 -16.75 -7.22
CA ARG A 188 10.40 -15.55 -7.85
C ARG A 188 9.98 -14.22 -7.22
N ASP A 189 9.57 -14.24 -5.96
CA ASP A 189 9.12 -13.04 -5.25
C ASP A 189 7.96 -12.32 -5.96
N GLN A 190 7.18 -13.03 -6.78
CA GLN A 190 6.03 -12.48 -7.51
C GLN A 190 4.68 -12.96 -6.98
N LEU A 191 4.69 -13.87 -6.00
CA LEU A 191 3.47 -14.42 -5.43
C LEU A 191 3.61 -14.42 -3.91
N VAL A 192 2.63 -13.86 -3.23
CA VAL A 192 2.55 -13.90 -1.77
C VAL A 192 1.11 -14.13 -1.37
N ASP A 193 0.89 -15.15 -0.54
CA ASP A 193 -0.36 -15.35 0.16
C ASP A 193 -0.22 -14.88 1.61
N LEU A 194 -1.21 -14.11 2.05
CA LEU A 194 -1.26 -13.49 3.37
C LEU A 194 -2.36 -14.13 4.20
N VAL A 195 -2.02 -14.44 5.44
CA VAL A 195 -2.98 -14.75 6.49
C VAL A 195 -2.81 -13.70 7.57
N GLY A 196 -3.91 -13.06 7.97
CA GLY A 196 -3.91 -12.06 9.04
C GLY A 196 -5.14 -12.21 9.92
N GLY A 197 -5.03 -11.92 11.21
CA GLY A 197 -6.12 -12.11 12.16
C GLY A 197 -5.64 -12.04 13.60
N GLY A 198 -6.19 -12.90 14.45
CA GLY A 198 -6.06 -12.78 15.91
C GLY A 198 -7.28 -12.05 16.47
N TYR A 199 -7.13 -11.36 17.61
CA TYR A 199 -8.24 -10.60 18.20
C TYR A 199 -8.29 -9.17 17.68
N CYS A 200 -8.56 -9.03 16.39
CA CYS A 200 -8.49 -7.79 15.61
C CYS A 200 -7.06 -7.40 15.25
N GLY A 201 -6.28 -8.40 14.84
CA GLY A 201 -5.02 -8.18 14.16
C GLY A 201 -5.14 -8.27 12.66
N TRP A 202 -4.12 -7.73 11.99
CA TRP A 202 -3.96 -7.76 10.56
C TRP A 202 -2.50 -7.96 10.19
N ILE A 203 -2.28 -8.24 8.91
CA ILE A 203 -0.98 -8.19 8.27
C ILE A 203 -1.06 -7.22 7.09
N ALA A 204 -0.03 -6.39 6.93
CA ALA A 204 0.08 -5.40 5.86
C ALA A 204 1.56 -5.12 5.54
N PRO A 205 1.87 -4.42 4.44
CA PRO A 205 3.25 -4.07 4.10
C PRO A 205 3.88 -3.13 5.14
N SER A 206 5.19 -3.24 5.34
CA SER A 206 5.97 -2.45 6.30
C SER A 206 6.28 -1.04 5.73
N PRO A 207 6.38 0.05 6.54
CA PRO A 207 6.39 0.11 8.00
C PRO A 207 5.02 -0.01 8.68
N GLY A 208 3.93 -0.19 7.91
CA GLY A 208 2.61 -0.57 8.44
C GLY A 208 1.47 0.30 7.94
N ALA A 209 0.38 -0.35 7.52
CA ALA A 209 -0.93 0.27 7.43
C ALA A 209 -1.61 0.17 8.81
N ALA A 210 -1.90 1.31 9.44
CA ALA A 210 -2.68 1.34 10.68
C ALA A 210 -4.16 1.11 10.36
N ASP A 211 -4.81 0.17 11.04
CA ASP A 211 -6.23 -0.17 10.90
C ASP A 211 -6.66 -0.21 9.41
N PRO A 212 -6.23 -1.23 8.63
CA PRO A 212 -6.30 -1.25 7.18
C PRO A 212 -7.73 -1.50 6.68
N VAL A 213 -8.66 -0.60 6.99
CA VAL A 213 -10.08 -0.68 6.63
C VAL A 213 -10.54 0.66 6.08
N ASN A 214 -11.32 0.61 5.00
CA ASN A 214 -11.82 1.80 4.28
C ASN A 214 -10.72 2.86 4.08
N PRO A 215 -9.63 2.49 3.38
CA PRO A 215 -8.44 3.32 3.30
C PRO A 215 -8.76 4.72 2.74
N ARG A 216 -8.05 5.71 3.27
CA ARG A 216 -8.14 7.11 2.83
C ARG A 216 -6.75 7.67 2.61
N GLY A 217 -6.67 8.69 1.76
CA GLY A 217 -5.40 9.32 1.42
C GLY A 217 -4.45 8.37 0.70
N ARG A 218 -3.19 8.78 0.58
CA ARG A 218 -2.14 8.03 -0.12
C ARG A 218 -1.24 7.34 0.89
N LEU A 219 -0.92 6.07 0.64
CA LEU A 219 0.01 5.27 1.45
C LEU A 219 0.93 4.44 0.53
N PRO A 220 1.93 5.08 -0.10
CA PRO A 220 2.86 4.45 -1.03
C PRO A 220 3.95 3.67 -0.27
N ILE A 221 3.57 2.54 0.31
CA ILE A 221 4.46 1.75 1.17
C ILE A 221 4.92 0.44 0.53
N LEU A 222 4.14 -0.16 -0.38
CA LEU A 222 4.46 -1.47 -0.92
C LEU A 222 5.61 -1.38 -1.94
N GLU A 223 6.82 -1.78 -1.54
CA GLU A 223 8.01 -1.70 -2.39
C GLU A 223 8.06 -2.82 -3.45
N LEU A 224 8.34 -2.42 -4.69
CA LEU A 224 8.55 -3.31 -5.82
C LEU A 224 9.97 -3.21 -6.38
N GLY A 225 10.43 -4.29 -7.00
CA GLY A 225 11.65 -4.34 -7.83
C GLY A 225 11.33 -4.73 -9.27
N CYS A 226 12.34 -4.65 -10.13
CA CYS A 226 12.24 -5.22 -11.49
C CYS A 226 12.65 -6.70 -11.48
N ALA A 227 11.85 -7.54 -12.14
CA ALA A 227 12.20 -8.92 -12.40
C ALA A 227 13.41 -9.01 -13.34
N PRO A 228 14.27 -10.05 -13.23
CA PRO A 228 15.44 -10.21 -14.11
C PRO A 228 15.11 -10.28 -15.60
N ASP A 229 13.94 -10.80 -15.96
CA ASP A 229 13.41 -10.91 -17.31
C ASP A 229 12.50 -9.73 -17.69
N GLY A 230 12.54 -8.63 -16.93
CA GLY A 230 11.60 -7.53 -17.01
C GLY A 230 11.55 -6.79 -18.35
N LEU A 231 12.58 -6.87 -19.19
CA LEU A 231 12.56 -6.31 -20.55
C LEU A 231 11.59 -7.04 -21.50
N PHE A 232 11.35 -8.33 -21.26
CA PHE A 232 10.56 -9.18 -22.17
C PHE A 232 9.09 -9.31 -21.74
N ARG A 233 8.66 -8.49 -20.79
CA ARG A 233 7.31 -8.49 -20.24
C ARG A 233 6.46 -7.36 -20.83
N PRO A 234 5.13 -7.50 -20.90
CA PRO A 234 4.25 -6.49 -21.51
C PRO A 234 4.39 -5.10 -20.88
N GLN A 235 4.53 -5.05 -19.55
CA GLN A 235 4.88 -3.84 -18.81
C GLN A 235 6.34 -3.94 -18.41
N VAL A 236 7.22 -3.36 -19.21
CA VAL A 236 8.67 -3.47 -19.00
C VAL A 236 9.09 -2.92 -17.64
N CYS A 237 10.12 -3.52 -17.03
CA CYS A 237 10.80 -2.95 -15.87
C CYS A 237 12.28 -3.25 -15.99
N LEU A 238 13.10 -2.20 -16.03
CA LEU A 238 14.55 -2.32 -15.96
C LEU A 238 15.12 -1.29 -15.01
N THR A 239 16.04 -1.71 -14.15
CA THR A 239 16.91 -0.82 -13.40
C THR A 239 17.95 -0.22 -14.34
N ARG A 240 18.11 1.10 -14.26
CA ARG A 240 19.15 1.83 -14.97
C ARG A 240 20.38 1.95 -14.08
N PRO A 241 21.58 1.74 -14.64
CA PRO A 241 22.84 1.96 -13.91
C PRO A 241 23.01 3.42 -13.50
#